data_AF-A9RGQ5-F1
#
_entry.id   AF-A9RGQ5-F1
#
_cell.length_a   1.000
_cell.length_b   1.000
_cell.length_c   1.000
_cell.angle_alpha   90.00
_cell.angle_beta   90.00
_cell.angle_gamma   90.00
#
_symmetry.space_group_name_H-M   'P 1'
#
loop_
_entity.id
_entity.type
_entity.pdbx_description
1 polymer ?
#
loop_
_entity_poly.entity_id
_entity_poly.type
_entity_poly.pdbx_seq_one_letter_code
_entity_poly.pdbx_strand_id
1 'polypeptide(L)'
;MVRAESLTAVLLCCLLLCNFVPTPAVASRRLIRGAVSFAIRAWCIPRTESLLLEYEQKHECTYNLTNGDRAAGVGYNLDDDVETRRSELSTVLADYDKVYIGESCLNAVQISALLALDTRRALDRAAASVKSLDEQCCAVMAVFGDIQHSAGKDAFEGSDFKDFIEAMSAKKWMKAAENLKKTSWCKANKERCMSDKAIIKEGCGEAGADVVIHQVTNPHVHN
;
A
#
# COMPACT_ATOMS: atom_id res chain seq x y z
N MET A 1 -38.66 67.69 9.61
CA MET A 1 -39.58 66.73 8.95
C MET A 1 -38.72 65.63 8.36
N VAL A 2 -38.60 64.48 9.04
CA VAL A 2 -39.35 63.22 8.74
C VAL A 2 -39.04 62.79 7.28
N ARG A 3 -38.36 61.68 6.97
CA ARG A 3 -38.60 60.29 7.41
C ARG A 3 -37.40 59.38 7.12
N ALA A 4 -37.21 58.38 7.98
CA ALA A 4 -36.32 57.25 7.84
C ALA A 4 -37.06 56.06 7.19
N GLU A 5 -36.43 55.38 6.23
CA GLU A 5 -36.70 54.01 5.73
C GLU A 5 -35.36 53.55 5.11
N SER A 6 -34.78 52.35 5.26
CA SER A 6 -35.19 51.05 5.77
C SER A 6 -33.87 50.27 5.97
N LEU A 7 -33.53 49.92 7.21
CA LEU A 7 -32.34 49.13 7.60
C LEU A 7 -32.84 47.78 8.13
N THR A 8 -33.44 46.97 7.27
CA THR A 8 -33.97 45.64 7.65
C THR A 8 -33.94 44.68 6.47
N ALA A 9 -32.74 44.22 6.07
CA ALA A 9 -32.61 43.04 5.19
C ALA A 9 -31.20 42.39 5.12
N VAL A 10 -30.27 42.63 6.07
CA VAL A 10 -28.92 42.02 5.99
C VAL A 10 -28.54 41.18 7.23
N LEU A 11 -29.39 41.14 8.25
CA LEU A 11 -29.06 40.48 9.52
C LEU A 11 -29.75 39.12 9.76
N LEU A 12 -30.05 38.38 8.69
CA LEU A 12 -30.63 37.03 8.81
C LEU A 12 -30.05 35.99 7.83
N CYS A 13 -28.80 36.15 7.39
CA CYS A 13 -28.08 35.11 6.63
C CYS A 13 -26.73 34.69 7.24
N CYS A 14 -26.36 35.23 8.41
CA CYS A 14 -25.11 34.86 9.11
C CYS A 14 -25.30 34.02 10.39
N LEU A 15 -26.54 33.64 10.73
CA LEU A 15 -26.82 32.82 11.94
C LEU A 15 -27.27 31.38 11.62
N LEU A 16 -27.08 30.90 10.39
CA LEU A 16 -27.34 29.51 9.99
C LEU A 16 -26.12 28.79 9.39
N LEU A 17 -24.91 29.30 9.61
CA LEU A 17 -23.65 28.64 9.20
C LEU A 17 -22.69 28.37 10.38
N CYS A 18 -23.20 28.24 11.60
CA CYS A 18 -22.40 27.88 12.78
C CYS A 18 -22.69 26.47 13.32
N ASN A 19 -23.12 25.54 12.48
CA ASN A 19 -23.16 24.13 12.84
C ASN A 19 -22.40 23.33 11.79
N PHE A 20 -21.08 23.23 11.97
CA PHE A 20 -20.16 22.16 11.55
C PHE A 20 -18.72 22.71 11.46
N VAL A 21 -18.26 23.38 12.51
CA VAL A 21 -16.82 23.42 12.78
C VAL A 21 -16.51 22.14 13.56
N PRO A 22 -15.91 21.10 12.95
CA PRO A 22 -15.49 19.94 13.72
C PRO A 22 -14.53 20.42 14.81
N THR A 23 -14.81 20.02 16.04
CA THR A 23 -13.99 20.37 17.19
C THR A 23 -12.52 19.98 16.95
N PRO A 24 -11.54 20.81 17.36
CA PRO A 24 -10.12 20.61 17.06
C PRO A 24 -9.55 19.26 17.51
N ALA A 25 -10.21 18.59 18.47
CA ALA A 25 -9.86 17.26 18.94
C ALA A 25 -10.06 16.16 17.88
N VAL A 26 -11.01 16.30 16.94
CA VAL A 26 -11.29 15.28 15.93
C VAL A 26 -10.30 15.34 14.77
N ALA A 27 -9.88 16.55 14.37
CA ALA A 27 -8.87 16.74 13.33
C ALA A 27 -7.49 16.21 13.77
N SER A 28 -7.08 16.47 15.01
CA SER A 28 -5.82 15.99 15.59
C SER A 28 -5.73 14.45 15.62
N ARG A 29 -6.81 13.76 16.01
CA ARG A 29 -6.84 12.28 16.05
C ARG A 29 -6.71 11.61 14.69
N ARG A 30 -7.25 12.22 13.61
CA ARG A 30 -7.11 11.67 12.25
C ARG A 30 -5.69 11.80 11.71
N LEU A 31 -5.04 12.94 11.95
CA LEU A 31 -3.66 13.17 11.53
C LEU A 31 -2.69 12.19 12.20
N ILE A 32 -2.85 11.94 13.51
CA ILE A 32 -2.02 10.99 14.26
C ILE A 32 -2.22 9.56 13.74
N ARG A 33 -3.47 9.13 13.49
CA ARG A 33 -3.73 7.78 12.94
C ARG A 33 -3.09 7.57 11.56
N GLY A 34 -3.17 8.58 10.68
CA GLY A 34 -2.53 8.51 9.35
C GLY A 34 -1.01 8.38 9.43
N ALA A 35 -0.36 9.16 10.31
CA ALA A 35 1.09 9.11 10.50
C ALA A 35 1.56 7.77 11.10
N VAL A 36 0.84 7.21 12.07
CA VAL A 36 1.17 5.91 12.67
C VAL A 36 0.99 4.78 11.65
N SER A 37 -0.11 4.78 10.90
CA SER A 37 -0.36 3.83 9.81
C SER A 37 0.76 3.84 8.77
N PHE A 38 1.24 5.02 8.40
CA PHE A 38 2.35 5.17 7.46
C PHE A 38 3.65 4.58 8.02
N ALA A 39 3.99 4.89 9.28
CA ALA A 39 5.22 4.41 9.90
C ALA A 39 5.25 2.87 10.05
N ILE A 40 4.12 2.26 10.42
CA ILE A 40 3.99 0.80 10.54
C ILE A 40 4.31 0.12 9.21
N ARG A 41 3.70 0.58 8.12
CA ARG A 41 3.91 -0.01 6.79
C ARG A 41 5.33 0.22 6.29
N ALA A 42 5.91 1.39 6.54
CA ALA A 42 7.29 1.68 6.21
C ALA A 42 8.28 0.72 6.89
N TRP A 43 8.00 0.31 8.14
CA TRP A 43 8.82 -0.67 8.87
C TRP A 43 8.80 -2.06 8.22
N CYS A 44 7.72 -2.41 7.52
CA CYS A 44 7.58 -3.70 6.86
C CYS A 44 8.12 -3.74 5.43
N ILE A 45 8.62 -2.61 4.90
CA ILE A 45 9.19 -2.53 3.54
C ILE A 45 10.32 -3.55 3.35
N PRO A 46 11.39 -3.61 4.17
CA PRO A 46 12.51 -4.51 3.90
C PRO A 46 12.12 -5.99 3.85
N ARG A 47 11.15 -6.39 4.69
CA ARG A 47 10.62 -7.76 4.67
C ARG A 47 9.85 -8.05 3.39
N THR A 48 9.08 -7.10 2.91
CA THR A 48 8.29 -7.21 1.68
C THR A 48 9.22 -7.22 0.46
N GLU A 49 10.21 -6.33 0.40
CA GLU A 49 11.24 -6.34 -0.65
C GLU A 49 11.97 -7.68 -0.73
N SER A 50 12.32 -8.26 0.42
CA SER A 50 12.97 -9.57 0.47
C SER A 50 12.10 -10.65 -0.17
N LEU A 51 10.78 -10.63 0.09
CA LEU A 51 9.83 -11.57 -0.49
C LEU A 51 9.66 -11.34 -2.01
N LEU A 52 9.58 -10.09 -2.45
CA LEU A 52 9.50 -9.75 -3.88
C LEU A 52 10.72 -10.25 -4.65
N LEU A 53 11.92 -10.07 -4.10
CA LEU A 53 13.18 -10.50 -4.69
C LEU A 53 13.32 -12.04 -4.79
N GLU A 54 12.52 -12.82 -4.07
CA GLU A 54 12.50 -14.29 -4.22
C GLU A 54 11.86 -14.71 -5.54
N TYR A 55 10.85 -13.98 -6.02
CA TYR A 55 10.06 -14.36 -7.19
C TYR A 55 10.31 -13.50 -8.42
N GLU A 56 10.73 -12.26 -8.22
CA GLU A 56 10.98 -11.30 -9.29
C GLU A 56 12.47 -11.23 -9.61
N GLN A 57 12.80 -11.40 -10.89
CA GLN A 57 14.16 -11.18 -11.36
C GLN A 57 14.46 -9.70 -11.45
N LYS A 58 15.72 -9.34 -11.23
CA LYS A 58 16.21 -7.98 -11.42
C LYS A 58 16.62 -7.76 -12.88
N HIS A 59 15.99 -6.78 -13.52
CA HIS A 59 16.27 -6.35 -14.88
C HIS A 59 16.70 -4.88 -14.92
N GLU A 60 17.89 -4.60 -15.44
CA GLU A 60 18.37 -3.22 -15.59
C GLU A 60 17.62 -2.48 -16.69
N CYS A 61 17.43 -3.15 -17.83
CA CYS A 61 16.69 -2.59 -18.96
C CYS A 61 15.23 -3.02 -18.91
N THR A 62 14.40 -2.28 -19.64
CA THR A 62 12.99 -2.60 -19.78
C THR A 62 12.76 -3.97 -20.45
N TYR A 63 11.71 -4.66 -20.02
CA TYR A 63 11.27 -5.96 -20.53
C TYR A 63 9.74 -6.04 -20.50
N ASN A 64 9.18 -7.12 -21.03
CA ASN A 64 7.73 -7.33 -21.00
C ASN A 64 7.36 -8.33 -19.91
N LEU A 65 6.33 -8.00 -19.13
CA LEU A 65 5.65 -8.92 -18.24
C LEU A 65 4.81 -9.93 -19.04
N THR A 66 4.36 -10.98 -18.38
CA THR A 66 3.59 -12.07 -19.01
C THR A 66 2.25 -11.61 -19.59
N ASN A 67 1.69 -10.52 -19.06
CA ASN A 67 0.46 -9.89 -19.54
C ASN A 67 0.70 -8.91 -20.72
N GLY A 68 1.95 -8.66 -21.10
CA GLY A 68 2.33 -7.76 -22.19
C GLY A 68 2.75 -6.35 -21.74
N ASP A 69 2.52 -5.98 -20.48
CA ASP A 69 2.92 -4.68 -19.94
C ASP A 69 4.46 -4.55 -19.89
N ARG A 70 4.95 -3.32 -20.04
CA ARG A 70 6.36 -2.97 -19.90
C ARG A 70 6.73 -2.88 -18.44
N ALA A 71 7.87 -3.45 -18.09
CA ALA A 71 8.46 -3.35 -16.75
C ALA A 71 9.95 -3.04 -16.82
N ALA A 72 10.52 -2.68 -15.67
CA ALA A 72 11.96 -2.59 -15.43
C ALA A 72 12.25 -2.95 -13.96
N GLY A 73 13.53 -3.02 -13.57
CA GLY A 73 13.92 -3.29 -12.19
C GLY A 73 13.41 -4.65 -11.71
N VAL A 74 12.70 -4.66 -10.58
CA VAL A 74 12.13 -5.87 -9.96
C VAL A 74 10.63 -5.79 -10.13
N GLY A 75 10.10 -6.33 -11.25
CA GLY A 75 8.66 -6.37 -11.52
C GLY A 75 7.97 -5.00 -11.63
N TYR A 76 8.71 -3.90 -11.74
CA TYR A 76 8.15 -2.54 -11.67
C TYR A 76 7.40 -2.21 -12.97
N ASN A 77 6.07 -2.41 -12.95
CA ASN A 77 5.18 -2.22 -14.09
C ASN A 77 5.07 -0.73 -14.48
N LEU A 78 5.66 -0.38 -15.62
CA LEU A 78 5.72 0.98 -16.18
C LEU A 78 4.38 1.43 -16.78
N ASP A 79 3.47 0.50 -17.06
CA ASP A 79 2.14 0.76 -17.62
C ASP A 79 1.06 0.97 -16.54
N ASP A 80 1.31 0.53 -15.29
CA ASP A 80 0.42 0.83 -14.16
C ASP A 80 0.58 2.29 -13.74
N ASP A 81 -0.49 3.08 -13.75
CA ASP A 81 -0.51 4.48 -13.31
C ASP A 81 0.69 5.31 -13.83
N VAL A 82 0.73 5.49 -15.16
CA VAL A 82 1.85 6.09 -15.92
C VAL A 82 2.33 7.43 -15.33
N GLU A 83 1.44 8.29 -14.86
CA GLU A 83 1.83 9.58 -14.28
C GLU A 83 2.61 9.41 -12.97
N THR A 84 2.15 8.49 -12.12
CA THR A 84 2.88 8.12 -10.90
C THR A 84 4.23 7.49 -11.26
N ARG A 85 4.29 6.60 -12.26
CA ARG A 85 5.54 5.99 -12.74
C ARG A 85 6.55 7.02 -13.23
N ARG A 86 6.08 8.00 -14.01
CA ARG A 86 6.91 9.10 -14.51
C ARG A 86 7.49 9.91 -13.35
N SER A 87 6.70 10.20 -12.32
CA SER A 87 7.15 10.90 -11.12
C SER A 87 8.15 10.09 -10.29
N GLU A 88 7.91 8.80 -10.11
CA GLU A 88 8.78 7.90 -9.34
C GLU A 88 10.14 7.71 -10.03
N LEU A 89 10.17 7.51 -11.35
CA LEU A 89 11.43 7.45 -12.09
C LEU A 89 12.20 8.77 -12.01
N SER A 90 11.51 9.92 -12.13
CA SER A 90 12.14 11.23 -11.98
C SER A 90 12.79 11.39 -10.59
N THR A 91 12.16 10.87 -9.53
CA THR A 91 12.68 10.91 -8.15
C THR A 91 14.01 10.15 -8.01
N VAL A 92 14.22 9.09 -8.79
CA VAL A 92 15.47 8.32 -8.82
C VAL A 92 16.42 8.77 -9.94
N LEU A 93 16.20 9.96 -10.50
CA LEU A 93 17.01 10.53 -11.58
C LEU A 93 17.04 9.65 -12.85
N ALA A 94 15.95 8.92 -13.11
CA ALA A 94 15.74 8.16 -14.34
C ALA A 94 14.69 8.87 -15.23
N ASP A 95 14.81 8.69 -16.54
CA ASP A 95 13.88 9.24 -17.53
C ASP A 95 12.87 8.15 -17.92
N TYR A 96 11.60 8.36 -17.61
CA TYR A 96 10.54 7.38 -17.88
C TYR A 96 10.45 7.01 -19.35
N ASP A 97 10.39 8.00 -20.25
CA ASP A 97 10.16 7.73 -21.67
C ASP A 97 11.33 6.94 -22.26
N LYS A 98 12.57 7.29 -21.88
CA LYS A 98 13.77 6.57 -22.33
C LYS A 98 13.86 5.15 -21.77
N VAL A 99 13.52 4.95 -20.50
CA VAL A 99 13.47 3.61 -19.91
C VAL A 99 12.37 2.78 -20.58
N TYR A 100 11.19 3.36 -20.78
CA TYR A 100 10.03 2.69 -21.37
C TYR A 100 10.31 2.17 -22.79
N ILE A 101 10.93 2.98 -23.65
CA ILE A 101 11.30 2.57 -25.02
C ILE A 101 12.61 1.77 -25.08
N GLY A 102 13.34 1.65 -23.98
CA GLY A 102 14.60 0.90 -23.89
C GLY A 102 15.84 1.65 -24.40
N GLU A 103 15.78 2.97 -24.54
CA GLU A 103 16.95 3.81 -24.82
C GLU A 103 17.87 3.98 -23.60
N SER A 104 17.34 3.75 -22.39
CA SER A 104 18.11 3.81 -21.14
C SER A 104 17.77 2.62 -20.23
N CYS A 105 18.76 2.21 -19.43
CA CYS A 105 18.61 1.17 -18.42
C CYS A 105 18.88 1.75 -17.04
N LEU A 106 18.21 1.19 -16.04
CA LEU A 106 18.36 1.56 -14.64
C LEU A 106 19.63 0.97 -14.06
N ASN A 107 20.31 1.73 -13.21
CA ASN A 107 21.43 1.20 -12.41
C ASN A 107 20.94 0.56 -11.11
N ALA A 108 21.84 -0.11 -10.38
CA ALA A 108 21.50 -0.82 -9.16
C ALA A 108 20.84 0.06 -8.07
N VAL A 109 21.29 1.31 -7.91
CA VAL A 109 20.73 2.24 -6.91
C VAL A 109 19.31 2.64 -7.31
N GLN A 110 19.07 2.93 -8.58
CA GLN A 110 17.75 3.27 -9.11
C GLN A 110 16.77 2.11 -8.93
N ILE A 111 17.20 0.88 -9.20
CA ILE A 111 16.37 -0.32 -9.04
C ILE A 111 16.00 -0.51 -7.56
N SER A 112 16.96 -0.40 -6.64
CA SER A 112 16.67 -0.51 -5.20
C SER A 112 15.72 0.58 -4.72
N ALA A 113 15.91 1.83 -5.17
CA ALA A 113 15.02 2.92 -4.79
C ALA A 113 13.60 2.77 -5.36
N LEU A 114 13.47 2.31 -6.62
CA LEU A 114 12.16 2.01 -7.21
C LEU A 114 11.47 0.84 -6.53
N LEU A 115 12.21 -0.21 -6.14
CA LEU A 115 11.66 -1.33 -5.37
C LEU A 115 11.09 -0.86 -4.03
N ALA A 116 11.77 0.03 -3.32
CA ALA A 116 11.26 0.60 -2.07
C ALA A 116 9.99 1.44 -2.26
N LEU A 117 9.97 2.30 -3.29
CA LEU A 117 8.79 3.10 -3.65
C LEU A 117 7.60 2.21 -4.01
N ASP A 118 7.85 1.19 -4.81
CA ASP A 118 6.83 0.26 -5.26
C ASP A 118 6.28 -0.62 -4.15
N THR A 119 7.17 -1.14 -3.31
CA THR A 119 6.80 -1.92 -2.11
C THR A 119 5.90 -1.10 -1.19
N ARG A 120 6.28 0.16 -0.92
CA ARG A 120 5.46 1.09 -0.16
C ARG A 120 4.08 1.25 -0.79
N ARG A 121 4.03 1.50 -2.10
CA ARG A 121 2.79 1.68 -2.85
C ARG A 121 1.90 0.43 -2.81
N ALA A 122 2.48 -0.75 -2.93
CA ALA A 122 1.77 -2.03 -2.85
C ALA A 122 1.13 -2.21 -1.46
N LEU A 123 1.87 -1.92 -0.38
CA LEU A 123 1.34 -1.92 0.98
C LEU A 123 0.27 -0.83 1.19
N ASP A 124 0.43 0.33 0.58
CA ASP A 124 -0.56 1.41 0.61
C ASP A 124 -1.87 1.00 -0.07
N ARG A 125 -1.79 0.37 -1.23
CA ARG A 125 -2.93 -0.18 -1.96
C ARG A 125 -3.59 -1.32 -1.18
N ALA A 126 -2.81 -2.24 -0.60
CA ALA A 126 -3.34 -3.29 0.27
C ALA A 126 -4.13 -2.73 1.46
N ALA A 127 -3.61 -1.68 2.11
CA ALA A 127 -4.27 -1.06 3.26
C ALA A 127 -5.62 -0.41 2.90
N ALA A 128 -5.77 0.05 1.65
CA ALA A 128 -7.04 0.59 1.17
C ALA A 128 -8.14 -0.48 1.09
N SER A 129 -7.79 -1.72 0.77
CA SER A 129 -8.75 -2.85 0.69
C SER A 129 -8.89 -3.60 2.03
N VAL A 130 -7.82 -3.66 2.82
CA VAL A 130 -7.73 -4.41 4.08
C VAL A 130 -7.60 -3.43 5.25
N LYS A 131 -8.72 -2.97 5.81
CA LYS A 131 -8.71 -1.92 6.85
C LYS A 131 -7.94 -2.29 8.12
N SER A 132 -7.74 -3.57 8.40
CA SER A 132 -6.95 -4.08 9.53
C SER A 132 -5.52 -4.46 9.13
N LEU A 133 -5.01 -4.01 7.97
CA LEU A 133 -3.65 -4.34 7.53
C LEU A 133 -2.61 -3.88 8.55
N ASP A 134 -2.77 -2.67 9.09
CA ASP A 134 -1.80 -2.09 10.03
C ASP A 134 -1.79 -2.79 11.40
N GLU A 135 -2.75 -3.68 11.66
CA GLU A 135 -2.80 -4.52 12.86
C GLU A 135 -2.10 -5.88 12.66
N GLN A 136 -1.57 -6.13 11.47
CA GLN A 136 -0.85 -7.34 11.14
C GLN A 136 0.65 -7.19 11.43
N CYS A 137 1.34 -8.31 11.51
CA CYS A 137 2.79 -8.41 11.54
C CYS A 137 3.37 -8.22 10.13
N CYS A 138 4.64 -7.82 10.05
CA CYS A 138 5.29 -7.59 8.75
C CYS A 138 5.35 -8.83 7.84
N ALA A 139 5.38 -10.05 8.40
CA ALA A 139 5.34 -11.26 7.58
C ALA A 139 4.01 -11.37 6.80
N VAL A 140 2.88 -11.11 7.46
CA VAL A 140 1.56 -11.10 6.82
C VAL A 140 1.39 -9.89 5.91
N MET A 141 1.86 -8.70 6.31
CA MET A 141 1.81 -7.53 5.42
C MET A 141 2.63 -7.74 4.14
N ALA A 142 3.77 -8.44 4.24
CA ALA A 142 4.61 -8.74 3.08
C ALA A 142 3.85 -9.56 2.03
N VAL A 143 3.05 -10.54 2.43
CA VAL A 143 2.20 -11.30 1.49
C VAL A 143 1.17 -10.39 0.79
N PHE A 144 0.60 -9.43 1.50
CA PHE A 144 -0.30 -8.47 0.86
C PHE A 144 0.42 -7.55 -0.13
N GLY A 145 1.62 -7.08 0.22
CA GLY A 145 2.46 -6.31 -0.69
C GLY A 145 2.87 -7.13 -1.92
N ASP A 146 3.22 -8.39 -1.73
CA ASP A 146 3.59 -9.35 -2.78
C ASP A 146 2.47 -9.56 -3.82
N ILE A 147 1.26 -9.83 -3.33
CA ILE A 147 0.09 -10.01 -4.18
C ILE A 147 -0.27 -8.69 -4.87
N GLN A 148 -0.25 -7.55 -4.17
CA GLN A 148 -0.55 -6.24 -4.78
C GLN A 148 0.46 -5.84 -5.86
N HIS A 149 1.75 -6.12 -5.63
CA HIS A 149 2.81 -5.89 -6.60
C HIS A 149 2.61 -6.73 -7.86
N SER A 150 2.40 -8.04 -7.70
CA SER A 150 2.35 -8.98 -8.82
C SER A 150 1.01 -9.05 -9.55
N ALA A 151 -0.10 -8.90 -8.83
CA ALA A 151 -1.44 -8.93 -9.42
C ALA A 151 -1.88 -7.56 -9.94
N GLY A 152 -1.35 -6.48 -9.35
CA GLY A 152 -1.85 -5.13 -9.55
C GLY A 152 -3.13 -4.84 -8.76
N LYS A 153 -3.47 -3.54 -8.71
CA LYS A 153 -4.57 -3.02 -7.89
C LYS A 153 -5.93 -3.62 -8.27
N ASP A 154 -6.25 -3.60 -9.57
CA ASP A 154 -7.57 -3.95 -10.06
C ASP A 154 -7.88 -5.45 -9.85
N ALA A 155 -6.87 -6.31 -10.02
CA ALA A 155 -7.01 -7.73 -9.73
C ALA A 155 -7.23 -7.97 -8.24
N PHE A 156 -6.46 -7.30 -7.37
CA PHE A 156 -6.56 -7.46 -5.92
C PHE A 156 -7.88 -6.93 -5.34
N GLU A 157 -8.36 -5.78 -5.83
CA GLU A 157 -9.64 -5.19 -5.42
C GLU A 157 -10.85 -5.93 -6.04
N GLY A 158 -10.60 -6.81 -7.01
CA GLY A 158 -11.61 -7.64 -7.65
C GLY A 158 -12.24 -8.68 -6.73
N SER A 159 -13.35 -9.28 -7.20
CA SER A 159 -14.11 -10.26 -6.42
C SER A 159 -13.34 -11.54 -6.10
N ASP A 160 -12.27 -11.85 -6.86
CA ASP A 160 -11.48 -13.07 -6.71
C ASP A 160 -10.79 -13.14 -5.33
N PHE A 161 -10.38 -12.00 -4.77
CA PHE A 161 -9.72 -11.93 -3.46
C PHE A 161 -10.65 -11.62 -2.29
N LYS A 162 -11.95 -11.40 -2.52
CA LYS A 162 -12.90 -10.96 -1.47
C LYS A 162 -12.91 -11.88 -0.26
N ASP A 163 -13.07 -13.19 -0.47
CA ASP A 163 -13.14 -14.18 0.59
C ASP A 163 -11.79 -14.34 1.32
N PHE A 164 -10.68 -14.11 0.62
CA PHE A 164 -9.34 -14.08 1.20
C PHE A 164 -9.17 -12.87 2.12
N ILE A 165 -9.48 -11.66 1.62
CA ILE A 165 -9.42 -10.40 2.37
C ILE A 165 -10.30 -10.45 3.61
N GLU A 166 -11.53 -10.97 3.50
CA GLU A 166 -12.45 -11.13 4.63
C GLU A 166 -11.86 -12.06 5.70
N ALA A 167 -11.32 -13.22 5.28
CA ALA A 167 -10.72 -14.17 6.20
C ALA A 167 -9.46 -13.60 6.89
N MET A 168 -8.61 -12.89 6.16
CA MET A 168 -7.43 -12.22 6.72
C MET A 168 -7.81 -11.12 7.71
N SER A 169 -8.81 -10.30 7.37
CA SER A 169 -9.30 -9.23 8.25
C SER A 169 -9.83 -9.80 9.57
N ALA A 170 -10.45 -10.99 9.51
CA ALA A 170 -10.93 -11.73 10.68
C ALA A 170 -9.85 -12.61 11.36
N LYS A 171 -8.57 -12.50 10.95
CA LYS A 171 -7.44 -13.30 11.46
C LYS A 171 -7.66 -14.82 11.36
N LYS A 172 -8.46 -15.27 10.39
CA LYS A 172 -8.76 -16.69 10.13
C LYS A 172 -7.71 -17.29 9.19
N TRP A 173 -6.47 -17.37 9.66
CA TRP A 173 -5.26 -17.75 8.89
C TRP A 173 -5.44 -18.97 7.98
N MET A 174 -5.91 -20.09 8.54
CA MET A 174 -6.14 -21.31 7.77
C MET A 174 -7.19 -21.13 6.67
N LYS A 175 -8.30 -20.43 6.98
CA LYS A 175 -9.35 -20.15 5.99
C LYS A 175 -8.84 -19.20 4.90
N ALA A 176 -8.05 -18.20 5.28
CA ALA A 176 -7.46 -17.25 4.35
C ALA A 176 -6.52 -17.95 3.36
N ALA A 177 -5.62 -18.83 3.84
CA ALA A 177 -4.73 -19.59 2.97
C ALA A 177 -5.51 -20.47 1.97
N GLU A 178 -6.60 -21.11 2.40
CA GLU A 178 -7.45 -21.91 1.50
C GLU A 178 -8.25 -21.05 0.52
N ASN A 179 -8.65 -19.84 0.91
CA ASN A 179 -9.30 -18.90 0.00
C ASN A 179 -8.32 -18.32 -1.03
N LEU A 180 -7.09 -17.96 -0.62
CA LEU A 180 -6.03 -17.53 -1.54
C LEU A 180 -5.75 -18.60 -2.61
N LYS A 181 -5.74 -19.88 -2.22
CA LYS A 181 -5.54 -21.00 -3.15
C LYS A 181 -6.55 -21.04 -4.30
N LYS A 182 -7.77 -20.53 -4.09
CA LYS A 182 -8.87 -20.58 -5.07
C LYS A 182 -8.76 -19.49 -6.14
N THR A 183 -8.00 -18.43 -5.86
CA THR A 183 -7.84 -17.28 -6.75
C THR A 183 -7.24 -17.67 -8.09
N SER A 184 -7.62 -16.96 -9.14
CA SER A 184 -6.97 -16.98 -10.45
C SER A 184 -5.49 -16.66 -10.36
N TRP A 185 -5.11 -15.67 -9.53
CA TRP A 185 -3.71 -15.32 -9.28
C TRP A 185 -2.90 -16.51 -8.77
N CYS A 186 -3.41 -17.24 -7.77
CA CYS A 186 -2.71 -18.41 -7.24
C CYS A 186 -2.57 -19.53 -8.27
N LYS A 187 -3.54 -19.69 -9.18
CA LYS A 187 -3.47 -20.67 -10.27
C LYS A 187 -2.37 -20.32 -11.28
N ALA A 188 -2.15 -19.03 -11.54
CA ALA A 188 -1.09 -18.54 -12.40
C ALA A 188 0.29 -18.55 -11.72
N ASN A 189 0.35 -18.26 -10.42
CA ASN A 189 1.57 -18.08 -9.63
C ASN A 189 1.75 -19.19 -8.58
N LYS A 190 1.77 -20.45 -9.00
CA LYS A 190 1.64 -21.61 -8.09
C LYS A 190 2.70 -21.66 -6.98
N GLU A 191 3.97 -21.50 -7.33
CA GLU A 191 5.08 -21.60 -6.36
C GLU A 191 5.02 -20.46 -5.34
N ARG A 192 4.98 -19.21 -5.83
CA ARG A 192 4.78 -17.99 -5.05
C ARG A 192 3.59 -18.09 -4.10
N CYS A 193 2.42 -18.46 -4.64
CA CYS A 193 1.22 -18.65 -3.83
C CYS A 193 1.39 -19.69 -2.71
N MET A 194 2.12 -20.79 -2.96
CA MET A 194 2.32 -21.81 -1.94
C MET A 194 3.23 -21.32 -0.81
N SER A 195 4.23 -20.49 -1.10
CA SER A 195 5.07 -19.82 -0.11
C SER A 195 4.27 -18.80 0.72
N ASP A 196 3.53 -17.92 0.06
CA ASP A 196 2.65 -16.95 0.71
C ASP A 196 1.63 -17.58 1.63
N LYS A 197 1.04 -18.70 1.20
CA LYS A 197 0.14 -19.48 2.03
C LYS A 197 0.81 -20.05 3.26
N ALA A 198 2.08 -20.46 3.18
CA ALA A 198 2.81 -20.95 4.34
C ALA A 198 2.95 -19.82 5.38
N ILE A 199 3.36 -18.63 4.93
CA ILE A 199 3.44 -17.42 5.77
C ILE A 199 2.07 -17.09 6.38
N ILE A 200 1.00 -17.09 5.58
CA ILE A 200 -0.36 -16.81 6.07
C ILE A 200 -0.80 -17.83 7.13
N LYS A 201 -0.49 -19.12 6.96
CA LYS A 201 -0.89 -20.18 7.92
C LYS A 201 -0.21 -20.02 9.27
N GLU A 202 1.03 -19.54 9.30
CA GLU A 202 1.73 -19.17 10.53
C GLU A 202 1.08 -17.96 11.21
N GLY A 203 0.47 -17.07 10.41
CA GLY A 203 -0.15 -15.85 10.90
C GLY A 203 0.91 -14.92 11.47
N CYS A 204 0.62 -14.31 12.62
CA CYS A 204 1.56 -13.36 13.24
C CYS A 204 2.39 -13.90 14.40
N GLY A 205 2.20 -15.17 14.79
CA GLY A 205 2.83 -15.74 15.98
C GLY A 205 2.66 -14.87 17.23
N GLU A 206 3.33 -15.23 18.33
CA GLU A 206 3.43 -14.37 19.52
C GLU A 206 4.60 -13.37 19.40
N ALA A 207 5.63 -13.68 18.60
CA ALA A 207 6.82 -12.84 18.45
C ALA A 207 6.68 -11.70 17.41
N GLY A 208 5.66 -11.73 16.55
CA GLY A 208 5.50 -10.77 15.44
C GLY A 208 4.52 -9.63 15.70
N ALA A 209 3.67 -9.74 16.73
CA ALA A 209 2.67 -8.73 17.08
C ALA A 209 3.17 -7.73 18.14
N ASP A 210 4.04 -8.17 19.07
CA ASP A 210 4.46 -7.36 20.22
C ASP A 210 5.57 -6.33 19.91
N VAL A 211 6.29 -6.47 18.80
CA VAL A 211 7.39 -5.52 18.49
C VAL A 211 6.87 -4.22 17.88
N VAL A 212 5.78 -4.26 17.10
CA VAL A 212 5.37 -3.10 16.28
C VAL A 212 4.64 -2.03 17.09
N ILE A 213 3.72 -2.41 17.98
CA ILE A 213 2.99 -1.42 18.80
C ILE A 213 3.88 -0.92 19.94
N HIS A 214 4.70 -1.79 20.54
CA HIS A 214 5.48 -1.41 21.72
C HIS A 214 6.64 -0.47 21.40
N GLN A 215 7.30 -0.63 20.24
CA GLN A 215 8.41 0.25 19.82
C GLN A 215 7.94 1.62 19.31
N VAL A 216 6.77 1.70 18.65
CA VAL A 216 6.24 2.98 18.14
C VAL A 216 5.56 3.81 19.23
N THR A 217 4.98 3.18 20.25
CA THR A 217 4.27 3.88 21.33
C THR A 217 5.11 4.18 22.57
N ASN A 218 6.29 3.58 22.72
CA ASN A 218 7.16 3.79 23.87
C ASN A 218 8.67 3.80 23.51
N PRO A 219 9.20 4.92 22.96
CA PRO A 219 10.59 5.00 22.48
C PRO A 219 11.66 5.00 23.60
N HIS A 220 11.30 4.80 24.88
CA HIS A 220 12.20 4.98 26.02
C HIS A 220 12.57 3.71 26.78
N VAL A 221 12.25 2.52 26.28
CA VAL A 221 12.59 1.25 26.97
C VAL A 221 13.72 0.53 26.25
N HIS A 222 14.89 1.16 26.16
CA HIS A 222 16.17 0.46 25.96
C HIS A 222 17.30 1.29 26.61
N ASN A 223 17.64 0.94 27.85
CA ASN A 223 18.95 1.17 28.47
C ASN A 223 19.51 -0.21 28.86
#